data_AF-A0A1I8FIG2-F1
#
_entry.id   AF-A0A1I8FIG2-F1
#
_cell.length_a   1.000
_cell.length_b   1.000
_cell.length_c   1.000
_cell.angle_alpha   90.00
_cell.angle_beta   90.00
_cell.angle_gamma   90.00
#
_symmetry.space_group_name_H-M   'P 1'
#
loop_
_entity.id
_entity.type
_entity.pdbx_description
1 polymer ?
#
loop_
_entity_poly.entity_id
_entity_poly.type
_entity_poly.pdbx_seq_one_letter_code
_entity_poly.pdbx_strand_id
1 'polypeptide(L)'
;MDETRSFSVAACLVGVFAWACFMGLQMVPEGYVGVYYRAGALLQTVSPAWNARDACKQMRMCACGTSGGVLIYFERIEVVNILDMESAHTVVKRNSLSITTERIYNKIHHELNQFCSVNTLQDVYIKKFDQIDENLKSAACKRTSPRWLGRPLIVAVRVTKPKIPETLRKNYESMEAEKTQLNVLKRNWPRTERQEGRHLTAEKAAQISRY
;
A
#
# COMPACT_ATOMS: atom_id res chain seq x y z
N MET A 1 9.18 68.58 -20.19
CA MET A 1 8.10 67.56 -20.16
C MET A 1 8.55 66.21 -20.73
N ASP A 2 9.57 66.16 -21.60
CA ASP A 2 10.05 64.90 -22.19
C ASP A 2 10.90 64.04 -21.23
N GLU A 3 11.69 64.66 -20.35
CA GLU A 3 12.53 63.92 -19.40
C GLU A 3 11.70 63.09 -18.41
N THR A 4 10.65 63.67 -17.83
CA THR A 4 9.72 62.99 -16.92
C THR A 4 8.95 61.85 -17.59
N ARG A 5 8.64 61.97 -18.89
CA ARG A 5 8.01 60.90 -19.67
C ARG A 5 8.98 59.75 -19.93
N SER A 6 10.24 60.05 -20.27
CA SER A 6 11.29 59.04 -20.47
C SER A 6 11.59 58.25 -19.20
N PHE A 7 11.64 58.90 -18.03
CA PHE A 7 11.81 58.20 -16.75
C PHE A 7 10.62 57.28 -16.42
N SER A 8 9.38 57.73 -16.68
CA SER A 8 8.18 56.91 -16.43
C SER A 8 8.12 55.68 -17.33
N VAL A 9 8.52 55.81 -18.60
CA VAL A 9 8.56 54.68 -19.55
C VAL A 9 9.65 53.67 -19.15
N ALA A 10 10.82 54.16 -18.75
CA ALA A 10 11.91 53.29 -18.27
C ALA A 10 11.48 52.49 -17.02
N ALA A 11 10.82 53.14 -16.06
CA ALA A 11 10.32 52.47 -14.85
C ALA A 11 9.28 51.37 -15.17
N CYS A 12 8.36 51.62 -16.10
CA CYS A 12 7.41 50.61 -16.55
C CYS A 12 8.10 49.42 -17.23
N LEU A 13 9.10 49.64 -18.07
CA LEU A 13 9.84 48.56 -18.74
C LEU A 13 10.62 47.69 -17.74
N VAL A 14 11.26 48.31 -16.75
CA VAL A 14 11.96 47.58 -15.68
C VAL A 14 10.95 46.78 -14.84
N GLY A 15 9.78 47.35 -14.52
CA GLY A 15 8.72 46.64 -13.80
C GLY A 15 8.17 45.43 -14.55
N VAL A 16 7.93 45.57 -15.87
CA VAL A 16 7.48 44.47 -16.73
C VAL A 16 8.54 43.37 -16.84
N PHE A 17 9.81 43.75 -16.97
CA PHE A 17 10.93 42.80 -17.03
C PHE A 17 11.11 42.05 -15.71
N ALA A 18 11.05 42.75 -14.57
CA ALA A 18 11.13 42.13 -13.24
C ALA A 18 9.96 41.16 -13.01
N TRP A 19 8.75 41.52 -13.44
CA TRP A 19 7.58 40.65 -13.37
C TRP A 19 7.73 39.40 -14.26
N ALA A 20 8.24 39.56 -15.49
CA ALA A 20 8.51 38.44 -16.39
C ALA A 20 9.58 37.48 -15.83
N CYS A 21 10.64 38.00 -15.22
CA CYS A 21 11.67 37.19 -14.55
C CYS A 21 11.11 36.45 -13.33
N PHE A 22 10.28 37.11 -12.52
CA PHE A 22 9.66 36.50 -11.36
C PHE A 22 8.74 35.34 -11.74
N MET A 23 7.97 35.47 -12.83
CA MET A 23 7.14 34.39 -13.38
C MET A 23 7.94 33.21 -13.94
N GLY A 24 9.25 33.39 -14.21
CA GLY A 24 10.15 32.33 -14.65
C GLY A 24 10.78 31.50 -13.53
N LEU A 25 10.65 31.93 -12.27
CA LEU A 25 11.20 31.21 -11.12
C LEU A 25 10.21 30.13 -10.65
N GLN A 26 10.40 28.90 -11.12
CA GLN A 26 9.69 27.74 -10.59
C GLN A 26 10.52 27.04 -9.50
N MET A 27 9.95 26.99 -8.31
CA MET A 27 10.47 26.21 -7.19
C MET A 27 9.82 24.82 -7.20
N VAL A 28 10.64 23.77 -7.30
CA VAL A 28 10.15 22.39 -7.14
C VAL A 28 10.21 22.05 -5.65
N PRO A 29 9.07 21.71 -5.01
CA PRO A 29 9.07 21.34 -3.60
C PRO A 29 9.90 20.09 -3.35
N GLU A 30 10.45 19.98 -2.13
CA GLU A 30 11.18 18.80 -1.68
C GLU A 30 10.36 17.52 -1.88
N GLY A 31 10.99 16.43 -2.34
CA GLY A 31 10.34 15.15 -2.60
C GLY A 31 9.75 14.97 -3.98
N TYR A 32 9.81 15.99 -4.84
CA TYR A 32 9.25 15.93 -6.18
C TYR A 32 10.32 15.99 -7.27
N VAL A 33 10.04 15.37 -8.42
CA VAL A 33 10.89 15.46 -9.61
C VAL A 33 10.17 16.33 -10.63
N GLY A 34 10.77 17.47 -10.96
CA GLY A 34 10.20 18.41 -11.93
C GLY A 34 10.42 17.93 -13.36
N VAL A 35 9.33 17.68 -14.08
CA VAL A 35 9.36 17.36 -15.52
C VAL A 35 8.61 18.44 -16.28
N TYR A 36 9.25 19.00 -17.30
CA TYR A 36 8.76 20.20 -17.98
C TYR A 36 8.26 19.88 -19.39
N TYR A 37 7.26 20.64 -19.83
CA TYR A 37 6.75 20.61 -21.19
C TYR A 37 6.98 21.97 -21.84
N ARG A 38 7.48 21.99 -23.08
CA ARG A 38 7.60 23.21 -23.90
C ARG A 38 6.97 22.96 -25.25
N ALA A 39 5.99 23.80 -25.62
CA ALA A 39 5.22 23.67 -26.86
C ALA A 39 4.63 22.26 -27.06
N GLY A 40 4.16 21.62 -25.98
CA GLY A 40 3.59 20.26 -26.01
C GLY A 40 4.60 19.11 -26.05
N ALA A 41 5.90 19.39 -26.22
CA ALA A 41 6.96 18.39 -26.14
C ALA A 41 7.49 18.26 -24.70
N LEU A 42 7.67 17.02 -24.24
CA LEU A 42 8.35 16.72 -22.98
C LEU A 42 9.84 17.06 -23.11
N LEU A 43 10.36 17.93 -22.25
CA LEU A 43 11.80 18.23 -22.20
C LEU A 43 12.54 17.08 -21.52
N GLN A 44 13.74 16.78 -22.01
CA GLN A 44 14.65 15.81 -21.39
C GLN A 44 15.27 16.33 -20.09
N THR A 45 15.27 17.64 -19.87
CA THR A 45 15.81 18.24 -18.64
C THR A 45 14.87 17.99 -17.48
N VAL A 46 15.38 17.28 -16.48
CA VAL A 46 14.68 16.99 -15.23
C VAL A 46 15.34 17.83 -14.13
N SER A 47 14.57 18.62 -13.40
CA SER A 47 15.11 19.37 -12.26
C SER A 47 14.98 18.53 -10.99
N PRO A 48 16.09 18.25 -10.29
CA PRO A 48 16.03 17.55 -9.01
C PRO A 48 15.46 18.48 -7.94
N ALA A 49 14.63 17.96 -7.05
CA ALA A 49 14.41 18.59 -5.75
C ALA A 49 15.65 18.39 -4.87
N TRP A 50 15.95 19.38 -4.04
CA TRP A 50 17.13 19.39 -3.18
C TRP A 50 17.13 18.30 -2.10
N ASN A 51 16.01 17.62 -1.86
CA ASN A 51 15.91 16.37 -1.08
C ASN A 51 14.74 15.53 -1.61
N ALA A 52 14.96 14.27 -2.01
CA ALA A 52 13.86 13.36 -2.38
C ALA A 52 13.34 12.66 -1.10
N ARG A 53 12.10 12.97 -0.68
CA ARG A 53 11.37 12.24 0.37
C ARG A 53 10.42 11.23 -0.25
N ASP A 54 10.18 10.15 0.47
CA ASP A 54 9.25 9.08 0.08
C ASP A 54 7.81 9.61 0.02
N ALA A 55 7.17 9.51 -1.15
CA ALA A 55 5.77 9.86 -1.33
C ALA A 55 4.89 8.65 -0.98
N CYS A 56 4.34 8.63 0.23
CA CYS A 56 3.34 7.63 0.62
C CYS A 56 1.99 7.98 -0.02
N LYS A 57 1.43 7.07 -0.84
CA LYS A 57 0.09 7.25 -1.40
C LYS A 57 -0.89 6.28 -0.77
N GLN A 58 -1.98 6.83 -0.25
CA GLN A 58 -3.05 6.06 0.36
C GLN A 58 -4.06 5.61 -0.71
N MET A 59 -4.39 4.32 -0.70
CA MET A 59 -5.48 3.74 -1.50
C MET A 59 -6.78 3.69 -0.68
N ARG A 60 -7.91 3.87 -1.37
CA ARG A 60 -9.26 3.73 -0.82
C ARG A 60 -9.68 2.25 -0.70
N MET A 61 -10.80 2.05 0.00
CA MET A 61 -11.31 0.76 0.44
C MET A 61 -11.34 -0.33 -0.64
N CYS A 62 -10.82 -1.52 -0.31
CA CYS A 62 -10.81 -2.71 -1.16
C CYS A 62 -11.71 -3.81 -0.56
N ALA A 63 -12.65 -4.34 -1.32
CA ALA A 63 -13.50 -5.45 -0.89
C ALA A 63 -12.96 -6.78 -1.43
N CYS A 64 -12.90 -7.83 -0.59
CA CYS A 64 -12.59 -9.18 -1.06
C CYS A 64 -13.47 -10.23 -0.39
N GLY A 65 -13.75 -11.32 -1.10
CA GLY A 65 -14.46 -12.48 -0.58
C GLY A 65 -13.48 -13.51 -0.02
N THR A 66 -13.71 -13.96 1.21
CA THR A 66 -12.94 -15.06 1.81
C THR A 66 -13.44 -16.42 1.30
N SER A 67 -12.63 -17.48 1.45
CA SER A 67 -13.06 -18.85 1.10
C SER A 67 -14.31 -19.33 1.85
N GLY A 68 -14.59 -18.74 3.02
CA GLY A 68 -15.78 -19.00 3.82
C GLY A 68 -17.03 -18.22 3.39
N GLY A 69 -16.99 -17.51 2.26
CA GLY A 69 -18.13 -16.75 1.73
C GLY A 69 -18.42 -15.44 2.45
N VAL A 70 -17.58 -15.02 3.40
CA VAL A 70 -17.70 -13.73 4.08
C VAL A 70 -16.99 -12.65 3.28
N LEU A 71 -17.70 -11.55 3.03
CA LEU A 71 -17.16 -10.35 2.40
C LEU A 71 -16.49 -9.46 3.45
N ILE A 72 -15.23 -9.09 3.20
CA ILE A 72 -14.43 -8.23 4.08
C ILE A 72 -13.92 -6.99 3.34
N TYR A 73 -13.66 -5.92 4.08
CA TYR A 73 -13.24 -4.63 3.52
C TYR A 73 -11.95 -4.14 4.15
N PHE A 74 -10.92 -3.88 3.34
CA PHE A 74 -9.71 -3.21 3.78
C PHE A 74 -9.88 -1.71 3.63
N GLU A 75 -9.89 -0.96 4.73
CA GLU A 75 -10.17 0.48 4.72
C GLU A 75 -9.01 1.30 4.15
N ARG A 76 -7.77 0.92 4.49
CA ARG A 76 -6.57 1.67 4.14
C ARG A 76 -5.46 0.72 3.72
N ILE A 77 -4.94 0.97 2.52
CA ILE A 77 -3.73 0.32 2.00
C ILE A 77 -2.77 1.45 1.64
N GLU A 78 -1.58 1.42 2.22
CA GLU A 78 -0.53 2.41 1.99
C GLU A 78 0.55 1.79 1.12
N VAL A 79 0.84 2.44 0.01
CA VAL A 79 1.91 2.02 -0.90
C VAL A 79 2.95 3.13 -0.92
N VAL A 80 4.18 2.75 -0.59
CA VAL A 80 5.34 3.64 -0.65
C VAL A 80 6.11 3.31 -1.91
N ASN A 81 6.22 4.29 -2.80
CA ASN A 81 7.01 4.15 -4.01
C ASN A 81 8.05 5.27 -4.14
N ILE A 82 9.19 4.91 -4.72
CA ILE A 82 10.25 5.84 -5.08
C ILE A 82 10.37 5.81 -6.60
N LEU A 83 10.43 7.00 -7.19
CA LEU A 83 10.73 7.17 -8.61
C LEU A 83 12.14 7.71 -8.74
N ASP A 84 12.98 6.97 -9.47
CA ASP A 84 14.34 7.42 -9.75
C ASP A 84 14.32 8.57 -10.78
N MET A 85 15.20 9.55 -10.63
CA MET A 85 15.21 10.78 -11.42
C MET A 85 15.46 10.51 -12.91
N GLU A 86 16.43 9.64 -13.22
CA GLU A 86 16.76 9.24 -14.60
C GLU A 86 15.57 8.55 -15.27
N SER A 87 14.82 7.77 -14.48
CA SER A 87 13.67 7.01 -14.95
C SER A 87 12.43 7.90 -15.14
N ALA A 88 12.34 9.03 -14.44
CA ALA A 88 11.14 9.87 -14.37
C ALA A 88 10.68 10.36 -15.74
N HIS A 89 11.60 10.82 -16.59
CA HIS A 89 11.29 11.24 -17.96
C HIS A 89 10.67 10.10 -18.79
N THR A 90 11.25 8.90 -18.72
CA THR A 90 10.77 7.72 -19.45
C THR A 90 9.41 7.25 -18.92
N VAL A 91 9.19 7.33 -17.61
CA VAL A 91 7.93 6.98 -16.96
C VAL A 91 6.83 7.88 -17.47
N VAL A 92 7.01 9.21 -17.38
CA VAL A 92 6.03 10.21 -17.79
C VAL A 92 5.75 10.14 -19.29
N LYS A 93 6.78 9.87 -20.11
CA LYS A 93 6.63 9.70 -21.56
C LYS A 93 5.81 8.47 -21.93
N ARG A 94 6.00 7.34 -21.23
CA ARG A 94 5.30 6.07 -21.52
C ARG A 94 3.94 5.97 -20.84
N ASN A 95 3.83 6.47 -19.63
CA ASN A 95 2.65 6.32 -18.79
C ASN A 95 2.32 7.68 -18.16
N SER A 96 1.07 8.11 -18.28
CA SER A 96 0.58 9.21 -17.45
C SER A 96 0.68 8.83 -15.96
N LEU A 97 1.00 9.81 -15.10
CA LEU A 97 1.22 9.58 -13.66
C LEU A 97 -0.02 8.99 -12.96
N SER A 98 -1.22 9.39 -13.37
CA SER A 98 -2.49 8.85 -12.89
C SER A 98 -2.65 7.36 -13.22
N ILE A 99 -2.44 7.01 -14.49
CA ILE A 99 -2.55 5.63 -15.01
C ILE A 99 -1.57 4.69 -14.31
N THR A 100 -0.35 5.14 -14.03
CA THR A 100 0.64 4.32 -13.31
C THR A 100 0.15 3.96 -11.91
N THR A 101 -0.48 4.92 -11.22
CA THR A 101 -1.02 4.66 -9.88
C THR A 101 -2.17 3.63 -9.95
N GLU A 102 -3.11 3.81 -10.88
CA GLU A 102 -4.24 2.89 -11.06
C GLU A 102 -3.79 1.46 -11.38
N ARG A 103 -2.74 1.30 -12.20
CA ARG A 103 -2.18 -0.02 -12.50
C ARG A 103 -1.60 -0.72 -11.28
N ILE A 104 -0.92 0.02 -10.39
CA ILE A 104 -0.39 -0.51 -9.13
C ILE A 104 -1.55 -0.96 -8.24
N TYR A 105 -2.59 -0.12 -8.12
CA TYR A 105 -3.79 -0.42 -7.33
C TYR A 105 -4.55 -1.64 -7.85
N ASN A 106 -4.77 -1.72 -9.16
CA ASN A 106 -5.45 -2.86 -9.77
C ASN A 106 -4.67 -4.16 -9.53
N LYS A 107 -3.33 -4.10 -9.55
CA LYS A 107 -2.50 -5.27 -9.26
C LYS A 107 -2.63 -5.70 -7.80
N ILE A 108 -2.53 -4.77 -6.85
CA ILE A 108 -2.69 -5.06 -5.42
C ILE A 108 -4.08 -5.63 -5.15
N HIS A 109 -5.14 -5.05 -5.71
CA HIS A 109 -6.50 -5.53 -5.56
C HIS A 109 -6.65 -6.98 -6.08
N HIS A 110 -6.07 -7.30 -7.24
CA HIS A 110 -6.10 -8.65 -7.79
C HIS A 110 -5.38 -9.66 -6.89
N GLU A 111 -4.16 -9.33 -6.44
CA GLU A 111 -3.37 -10.21 -5.56
C GLU A 111 -4.06 -10.41 -4.20
N LEU A 112 -4.62 -9.34 -3.64
CA LEU A 112 -5.34 -9.42 -2.37
C LEU A 112 -6.60 -10.28 -2.50
N ASN A 113 -7.35 -10.14 -3.59
CA ASN A 113 -8.53 -10.97 -3.84
C ASN A 113 -8.16 -12.45 -4.05
N GLN A 114 -7.04 -12.73 -4.71
CA GLN A 114 -6.50 -14.09 -4.84
C GLN A 114 -6.05 -14.65 -3.49
N PHE A 115 -5.48 -13.82 -2.62
CA PHE A 115 -5.13 -14.23 -1.26
C PHE A 115 -6.38 -14.53 -0.43
N CYS A 116 -7.41 -13.68 -0.49
CA CYS A 116 -8.65 -13.89 0.26
C CYS A 116 -9.41 -15.14 -0.19
N SER A 117 -9.44 -15.45 -1.50
CA SER A 117 -10.20 -16.59 -2.01
C SER A 117 -9.67 -17.96 -1.55
N VAL A 118 -8.38 -18.05 -1.21
CA VAL A 118 -7.75 -19.28 -0.71
C VAL A 118 -7.84 -19.40 0.81
N ASN A 119 -7.97 -18.27 1.53
CA ASN A 119 -7.89 -18.24 2.99
C ASN A 119 -9.26 -18.00 3.65
N THR A 120 -9.43 -18.60 4.83
CA THR A 120 -10.61 -18.37 5.66
C THR A 120 -10.54 -17.01 6.34
N LEU A 121 -11.69 -16.49 6.80
CA LEU A 121 -11.74 -15.23 7.55
C LEU A 121 -10.80 -15.24 8.78
N GLN A 122 -10.76 -16.34 9.53
CA GLN A 122 -9.92 -16.45 10.72
C GLN A 122 -8.42 -16.41 10.38
N ASP A 123 -8.03 -17.04 9.26
CA ASP A 123 -6.63 -17.02 8.85
C ASP A 123 -6.20 -15.63 8.38
N VAL A 124 -7.04 -14.93 7.60
CA VAL A 124 -6.74 -13.56 7.14
C VAL A 124 -6.73 -12.56 8.31
N TYR A 125 -7.66 -12.67 9.26
CA TYR A 125 -7.81 -11.70 10.34
C TYR A 125 -6.82 -11.90 11.50
N ILE A 126 -6.46 -13.15 11.80
CA ILE A 126 -5.65 -13.49 12.99
C ILE A 126 -4.29 -14.05 12.60
N LYS A 127 -4.25 -15.16 11.85
CA LYS A 127 -3.03 -15.99 11.75
C LYS A 127 -2.01 -15.50 10.72
N LYS A 128 -2.48 -14.97 9.59
CA LYS A 128 -1.66 -14.65 8.41
C LYS A 128 -1.64 -13.16 8.09
N PHE A 129 -2.22 -12.32 8.94
CA PHE A 129 -2.29 -10.87 8.69
C PHE A 129 -0.90 -10.27 8.43
N ASP A 130 0.07 -10.60 9.27
CA ASP A 130 1.44 -10.07 9.18
C ASP A 130 2.18 -10.53 7.90
N GLN A 131 1.73 -11.62 7.27
CA GLN A 131 2.32 -12.14 6.04
C GLN A 131 1.76 -11.44 4.78
N ILE A 132 0.61 -10.76 4.90
CA ILE A 132 -0.06 -10.12 3.76
C ILE A 132 0.84 -9.01 3.20
N ASP A 133 1.45 -8.19 4.06
CA ASP A 133 2.29 -7.07 3.65
C ASP A 133 3.49 -7.54 2.79
N GLU A 134 4.21 -8.57 3.24
CA GLU A 134 5.35 -9.14 2.51
C GLU A 134 4.93 -9.88 1.23
N ASN A 135 3.81 -10.61 1.27
CA ASN A 135 3.28 -11.26 0.09
C ASN A 135 2.86 -10.25 -0.98
N LEU A 136 2.17 -9.17 -0.60
CA LEU A 136 1.78 -8.11 -1.52
C LEU A 136 2.98 -7.33 -2.03
N LYS A 137 3.94 -6.98 -1.17
CA LYS A 137 5.19 -6.34 -1.58
C LYS A 137 5.93 -7.19 -2.61
N SER A 138 6.09 -8.48 -2.34
CA SER A 138 6.79 -9.39 -3.25
C SER A 138 6.00 -9.60 -4.56
N ALA A 139 4.68 -9.69 -4.53
CA ALA A 139 3.84 -9.83 -5.73
C ALA A 139 3.85 -8.55 -6.59
N ALA A 140 3.81 -7.39 -5.94
CA ALA A 140 3.91 -6.10 -6.61
C ALA A 140 5.31 -5.88 -7.19
N CYS A 141 6.37 -6.35 -6.52
CA CYS A 141 7.76 -6.23 -6.97
C CYS A 141 8.13 -7.23 -8.08
N LYS A 142 7.74 -8.52 -7.97
CA LYS A 142 8.09 -9.61 -8.92
C LYS A 142 7.67 -9.32 -10.37
N ARG A 143 6.57 -8.59 -10.58
CA ARG A 143 6.09 -8.22 -11.92
C ARG A 143 6.47 -6.80 -12.33
N THR A 144 6.97 -6.00 -11.39
CA THR A 144 7.57 -4.68 -11.62
C THR A 144 9.09 -4.85 -11.76
N SER A 145 9.49 -5.60 -12.79
CA SER A 145 10.89 -5.83 -13.21
C SER A 145 11.32 -4.77 -14.24
N PRO A 146 12.63 -4.53 -14.47
CA PRO A 146 13.66 -4.01 -13.59
C PRO A 146 13.76 -2.47 -13.73
N ARG A 147 14.65 -1.84 -12.95
CA ARG A 147 14.85 -0.36 -12.86
C ARG A 147 14.90 0.35 -14.22
N TRP A 148 15.43 -0.29 -15.26
CA TRP A 148 15.60 0.24 -16.62
C TRP A 148 14.31 0.47 -17.43
N LEU A 149 13.17 -0.09 -17.01
CA LEU A 149 11.91 0.07 -17.76
C LEU A 149 11.14 1.36 -17.43
N GLY A 150 11.67 2.21 -16.55
CA GLY A 150 10.99 3.43 -16.14
C GLY A 150 9.72 3.12 -15.38
N ARG A 151 9.83 2.32 -14.32
CA ARG A 151 8.70 2.00 -13.42
C ARG A 151 9.08 2.36 -11.98
N PRO A 152 8.16 2.94 -11.20
CA PRO A 152 8.43 3.29 -9.81
C PRO A 152 8.75 2.04 -8.99
N LEU A 153 9.79 2.14 -8.16
CA LEU A 153 10.18 1.08 -7.24
C LEU A 153 9.21 1.08 -6.06
N ILE A 154 8.56 -0.06 -5.81
CA ILE A 154 7.70 -0.23 -4.64
C ILE A 154 8.59 -0.62 -3.47
N VAL A 155 8.69 0.26 -2.48
CA VAL A 155 9.54 0.08 -1.30
C VAL A 155 8.82 -0.73 -0.24
N ALA A 156 7.57 -0.37 0.03
CA ALA A 156 6.75 -1.00 1.04
C ALA A 156 5.26 -0.94 0.67
N VAL A 157 4.52 -1.95 1.11
CA VAL A 157 3.06 -2.00 1.09
C VAL A 157 2.64 -2.32 2.52
N ARG A 158 1.71 -1.54 3.06
CA ARG A 158 1.12 -1.75 4.39
C ARG A 158 -0.38 -1.82 4.27
N VAL A 159 -0.98 -2.80 4.90
CA VAL A 159 -2.43 -3.02 4.87
C VAL A 159 -2.98 -2.91 6.29
N THR A 160 -4.07 -2.16 6.48
CA THR A 160 -4.77 -2.15 7.78
C THR A 160 -5.61 -3.41 7.94
N LYS A 161 -5.92 -3.79 9.19
CA LYS A 161 -6.84 -4.92 9.44
C LYS A 161 -8.17 -4.74 8.71
N PRO A 162 -8.74 -5.81 8.13
CA PRO A 162 -10.00 -5.71 7.41
C PRO A 162 -11.16 -5.49 8.39
N LYS A 163 -12.12 -4.66 7.96
CA LYS A 163 -13.39 -4.44 8.63
C LYS A 163 -14.35 -5.59 8.30
N ILE A 164 -14.88 -6.19 9.35
CA ILE A 164 -15.88 -7.26 9.30
C ILE A 164 -17.27 -6.73 9.71
N PRO A 165 -18.36 -7.35 9.23
CA PRO A 165 -19.70 -7.06 9.71
C PRO A 165 -19.84 -7.26 11.22
N GLU A 166 -20.64 -6.41 11.86
CA GLU A 166 -20.79 -6.36 13.32
C GLU A 166 -21.33 -7.66 13.92
N THR A 167 -22.22 -8.35 13.22
CA THR A 167 -22.78 -9.64 13.65
C THR A 167 -21.70 -10.71 13.80
N LEU A 168 -20.79 -10.80 12.83
CA LEU A 168 -19.68 -11.76 12.86
C LEU A 168 -18.65 -11.37 13.91
N ARG A 169 -18.39 -10.06 14.08
CA ARG A 169 -17.44 -9.57 15.07
C ARG A 169 -17.79 -10.04 16.49
N LYS A 170 -19.05 -9.88 16.90
CA LYS A 170 -19.53 -10.34 18.22
C LYS A 170 -19.38 -11.85 18.39
N ASN A 171 -19.70 -12.63 17.35
CA ASN A 171 -19.55 -14.09 17.37
C ASN A 171 -18.08 -14.52 17.51
N TYR A 172 -17.15 -13.81 16.87
CA TYR A 172 -15.72 -14.08 17.01
C TYR A 172 -15.21 -13.71 18.40
N GLU A 173 -15.67 -12.59 18.95
CA GLU A 173 -15.32 -12.15 20.30
C GLU A 173 -15.77 -13.16 21.36
N SER A 174 -17.00 -13.71 21.26
CA SER A 174 -17.48 -14.74 22.17
C SER A 174 -16.70 -16.06 22.02
N MET A 175 -16.45 -16.51 20.79
CA MET A 175 -15.72 -17.75 20.53
C MET A 175 -14.25 -17.67 21.00
N GLU A 176 -13.56 -16.54 20.81
CA GLU A 176 -12.19 -16.36 21.30
C GLU A 176 -12.15 -16.25 22.84
N ALA A 177 -13.18 -15.68 23.48
CA ALA A 177 -13.30 -15.69 24.94
C ALA A 177 -13.45 -17.12 25.49
N GLU A 178 -14.36 -17.91 24.91
CA GLU A 178 -14.55 -19.33 25.29
C GLU A 178 -13.30 -20.17 25.04
N LYS A 179 -12.66 -20.00 23.89
CA LYS A 179 -11.41 -20.70 23.54
C LYS A 179 -10.29 -20.36 24.53
N THR A 180 -10.20 -19.09 24.92
CA THR A 180 -9.22 -18.62 25.92
C THR A 180 -9.50 -19.24 27.29
N GLN A 181 -10.75 -19.24 27.75
CA GLN A 181 -11.16 -19.91 29.00
C GLN A 181 -10.79 -21.39 28.97
N LEU A 182 -11.11 -22.07 27.88
CA LEU A 182 -10.79 -23.49 27.69
C LEU A 182 -9.26 -23.73 27.68
N ASN A 183 -8.48 -22.83 27.09
CA ASN A 183 -7.01 -22.93 27.12
C ASN A 183 -6.43 -22.70 28.52
N VAL A 184 -7.01 -21.79 29.32
CA VAL A 184 -6.62 -21.57 30.72
C VAL A 184 -6.93 -22.80 31.56
N LEU A 185 -8.14 -23.34 31.45
CA LEU A 185 -8.54 -24.58 32.14
C LEU A 185 -7.62 -25.74 31.75
N LYS A 186 -7.38 -25.92 30.45
CA LYS A 186 -6.45 -26.94 29.95
C LYS A 186 -5.05 -26.75 30.50
N ARG A 187 -4.53 -25.51 30.62
CA ARG A 187 -3.20 -25.21 31.15
C ARG A 187 -3.09 -25.44 32.65
N ASN A 188 -4.16 -25.16 33.39
CA ASN A 188 -4.22 -25.34 34.84
C ASN A 188 -4.58 -26.78 35.25
N TRP A 189 -5.02 -27.62 34.31
CA TRP A 189 -5.38 -29.01 34.58
C TRP A 189 -4.22 -29.83 35.19
N PRO A 190 -4.46 -30.61 36.26
CA PRO A 190 -3.44 -31.45 36.89
C PRO A 190 -2.77 -32.41 35.91
N ARG A 191 -1.45 -32.59 36.06
CA ARG A 191 -0.63 -33.36 35.10
C ARG A 191 -1.00 -34.85 35.08
N THR A 192 -1.39 -35.40 36.23
CA THR A 192 -1.85 -36.78 36.46
C THR A 192 -3.12 -37.08 35.65
N GLU A 193 -4.16 -36.28 35.84
CA GLU A 193 -5.42 -36.42 35.12
C GLU A 193 -5.23 -36.18 33.60
N ARG A 194 -4.27 -35.34 33.21
CA ARG A 194 -3.90 -35.10 31.80
C ARG A 194 -3.20 -36.31 31.15
N GLN A 195 -2.53 -37.16 31.94
CA GLN A 195 -1.94 -38.40 31.47
C GLN A 195 -3.01 -39.48 31.36
N GLU A 196 -3.83 -39.66 32.39
CA GLU A 196 -4.96 -40.61 32.38
C GLU A 196 -5.91 -40.36 31.20
N GLY A 197 -6.29 -39.10 30.96
CA GLY A 197 -7.11 -38.75 29.80
C GLY A 197 -6.47 -39.09 28.46
N ARG A 198 -5.13 -38.97 28.34
CA ARG A 198 -4.40 -39.34 27.10
C ARG A 198 -4.37 -40.86 26.88
N HIS A 199 -4.15 -41.63 27.94
CA HIS A 199 -4.22 -43.09 27.89
C HIS A 199 -5.61 -43.57 27.43
N LEU A 200 -6.68 -42.99 28.01
CA LEU A 200 -8.07 -43.30 27.62
C LEU A 200 -8.39 -42.95 26.15
N THR A 201 -7.91 -41.81 25.64
CA THR A 201 -8.09 -41.48 24.22
C THR A 201 -7.31 -42.40 23.28
N ALA A 202 -6.11 -42.84 23.68
CA ALA A 202 -5.29 -43.76 22.88
C ALA A 202 -5.92 -45.16 22.82
N GLU A 203 -6.46 -45.65 23.93
CA GLU A 203 -7.19 -46.94 23.98
C GLU A 203 -8.43 -46.92 23.09
N LYS A 204 -9.22 -45.84 23.13
CA LYS A 204 -10.39 -45.68 22.25
C LYS A 204 -10.00 -45.62 20.78
N ALA A 205 -8.92 -44.91 20.43
CA ALA A 205 -8.42 -44.88 19.05
C ALA A 205 -7.94 -46.26 18.56
N ALA A 206 -7.26 -47.02 19.43
CA ALA A 206 -6.82 -48.38 19.14
C ALA A 206 -7.99 -49.38 18.99
N GLN A 207 -9.11 -49.16 19.68
CA GLN A 207 -10.34 -49.94 19.48
C GLN A 207 -11.02 -49.59 18.15
N ILE A 208 -11.06 -48.32 17.78
CA ILE A 208 -11.65 -47.88 16.50
C ILE A 208 -10.86 -48.41 15.30
N SER A 209 -9.52 -48.49 15.39
CA SER A 209 -8.69 -49.06 14.30
C SER A 209 -8.74 -50.58 14.18
N ARG A 210 -9.33 -51.28 15.17
CA ARG A 210 -9.53 -52.73 15.15
C ARG A 210 -10.86 -53.15 14.48
N TYR A 211 -11.73 -52.17 14.21
CA TYR A 211 -12.94 -52.31 13.39
C TYR A 211 -12.66 -51.86 11.96
#